data_AF-A0A550BX09-F1
#
_entry.id   AF-A0A550BX09-F1
#
_cell.length_a   1.000
_cell.length_b   1.000
_cell.length_c   1.000
_cell.angle_alpha   90.00
_cell.angle_beta   90.00
_cell.angle_gamma   90.00
#
_symmetry.space_group_name_H-M   'P 1'
#
loop_
_entity.id
_entity.type
_entity.pdbx_description
1 polymer ?
#
loop_
_entity_poly.entity_id
_entity_poly.type
_entity_poly.pdbx_seq_one_letter_code
_entity_poly.pdbx_strand_id
1 'polypeptide(L)'
;MQTVLLIEREQNELVTVRDLARQLGNDLPLSPGNTHKSVVREIIALLDKPNRIAFSSLINGAQPGKLLYDSNILGVILLSFSVFYIISTAAEEPPNEAILSRMRALWPHVVKWGTILHPARTLLVNLPGQGAVDKHDTGRDVAAITQAYSIIAESDPVFVKPFIHTHPDLVGQALELWLHFPRYIPASDPDATASVYGATLTVTHLYKMLVHQNNKPTAVERALFIDELWRATKNRRRALFRAAASQTEFLLTLAPNPLLGSKVWTNHFGLLGLLVGIPDFQPSRIPQEAIASTLNAAKRWMKRRETYDAAVSAVKFVGALCSAARDNRALVRAIDVGVLELLHDLGRLEDAYDRDLQFFVRMLCAAETQARVMRAVLRRYPERPPLEMRFQTQRPPSAPPTWKDIIWTQLTYRDVYFKNHKGRDWRRVMTCGGTQGPHDQLNRVCPCAGAFYCSGSCQRAHWRVHRLVCTADTGPLGFEGALSLSDALFLCVIIRAHLNQRKAEIGMQLGHLLQRAPRQRNTRMSAVLFDLSDVVPSDVVVPSGGGGGGSSANANPTAQATPHPRHEVYLPEGCRVDENDVARMGIRAGPVMIEAMVRVGGVKRKRVMPFSYDVAYFLS
;
A
#
# COMPACT_ATOMS: atom_id res chain seq x y z
N MET A 1 -35.16 41.19 14.36
CA MET A 1 -36.16 41.16 13.27
C MET A 1 -35.53 41.31 11.88
N GLN A 2 -34.72 42.36 11.62
CA GLN A 2 -34.07 42.54 10.31
C GLN A 2 -33.16 41.37 9.88
N THR A 3 -32.36 40.81 10.80
CA THR A 3 -31.49 39.65 10.51
C THR A 3 -32.28 38.41 10.10
N VAL A 4 -33.41 38.15 10.75
CA VAL A 4 -34.27 36.99 10.44
C VAL A 4 -34.86 37.12 9.04
N LEU A 5 -35.41 38.29 8.71
CA LEU A 5 -35.95 38.57 7.36
C LEU A 5 -34.87 38.45 6.27
N LEU A 6 -33.62 38.84 6.56
CA LEU A 6 -32.51 38.70 5.63
C LEU A 6 -32.17 37.22 5.39
N ILE A 7 -32.11 36.42 6.45
CA ILE A 7 -31.83 34.98 6.39
C ILE A 7 -32.91 34.25 5.59
N GLU A 8 -34.19 34.52 5.85
CA GLU A 8 -35.30 33.93 5.09
C GLU A 8 -35.24 34.29 3.60
N ARG A 9 -34.90 35.55 3.29
CA ARG A 9 -34.76 36.00 1.90
C ARG A 9 -33.58 35.33 1.20
N GLU A 10 -32.45 35.16 1.89
CA GLU A 10 -31.29 34.41 1.38
C GLU A 10 -31.61 32.94 1.14
N GLN A 11 -32.31 32.31 2.08
CA GLN A 11 -32.74 30.92 1.92
C GLN A 11 -33.59 30.74 0.67
N ASN A 12 -34.56 31.63 0.43
CA ASN A 12 -35.41 31.59 -0.76
C ASN A 12 -34.61 31.77 -2.05
N GLU A 13 -33.70 32.75 -2.12
CA GLU A 13 -32.85 32.94 -3.30
C GLU A 13 -31.93 31.72 -3.52
N LEU A 14 -31.34 31.14 -2.47
CA LEU A 14 -30.51 29.94 -2.59
C LEU A 14 -31.30 28.74 -3.12
N VAL A 15 -32.55 28.55 -2.68
CA VAL A 15 -33.45 27.51 -3.21
C VAL A 15 -33.70 27.73 -4.70
N THR A 16 -34.00 28.97 -5.12
CA THR A 16 -34.17 29.28 -6.55
C THR A 16 -32.92 28.96 -7.36
N VAL A 17 -31.74 29.37 -6.89
CA VAL A 17 -30.48 29.11 -7.60
C VAL A 17 -30.20 27.60 -7.66
N ARG A 18 -30.46 26.86 -6.58
CA ARG A 18 -30.32 25.40 -6.54
C ARG A 18 -31.17 24.73 -7.61
N ASP A 19 -32.45 25.11 -7.69
CA ASP A 19 -33.39 24.46 -8.60
C ASP A 19 -33.04 24.78 -10.06
N LEU A 20 -32.59 26.02 -10.35
CA LEU A 20 -32.01 26.39 -11.65
C LEU A 20 -30.74 25.58 -11.98
N ALA A 21 -29.85 25.36 -11.01
CA ALA A 21 -28.65 24.56 -11.21
C ALA A 21 -28.97 23.09 -11.46
N ARG A 22 -29.99 22.53 -10.80
CA ARG A 22 -30.48 21.17 -11.09
C ARG A 22 -31.12 21.08 -12.47
N GLN A 23 -31.81 22.13 -12.94
CA GLN A 23 -32.25 22.21 -14.34
C GLN A 23 -31.06 22.24 -15.32
N LEU A 24 -30.01 22.98 -14.98
CA LEU A 24 -28.78 23.05 -15.77
C LEU A 24 -28.08 21.68 -15.85
N GLY A 25 -28.05 20.92 -14.76
CA GLY A 25 -27.49 19.56 -14.68
C GLY A 25 -28.41 18.43 -15.17
N ASN A 26 -29.59 18.74 -15.71
CA ASN A 26 -30.63 17.78 -16.12
C ASN A 26 -31.23 16.91 -15.00
N ASP A 27 -31.00 17.26 -13.73
CA ASP A 27 -31.64 16.62 -12.58
C ASP A 27 -33.12 17.03 -12.41
N LEU A 28 -33.48 18.19 -12.97
CA LEU A 28 -34.85 18.69 -13.05
C LEU A 28 -35.18 19.08 -14.49
N PRO A 29 -36.44 18.88 -14.94
CA PRO A 29 -36.86 19.37 -16.25
C PRO A 29 -36.81 20.90 -16.30
N LEU A 30 -36.41 21.44 -17.44
CA LEU A 30 -36.48 22.88 -17.70
C LEU A 30 -37.94 23.36 -17.58
N SER A 31 -38.14 24.50 -16.91
CA SER A 31 -39.45 25.14 -16.88
C SER A 31 -39.93 25.49 -18.30
N PRO A 32 -41.26 25.49 -18.58
CA PRO A 32 -41.77 25.85 -19.90
C PRO A 32 -41.24 27.20 -20.40
N GLY A 33 -40.64 27.22 -21.59
CA GLY A 33 -40.02 28.41 -22.18
C GLY A 33 -38.56 28.66 -21.77
N ASN A 34 -38.04 27.94 -20.77
CA ASN A 34 -36.62 28.02 -20.44
C ASN A 34 -35.76 27.18 -21.39
N THR A 35 -34.59 27.71 -21.70
CA THR A 35 -33.50 27.05 -22.42
C THR A 35 -32.29 26.97 -21.48
N HIS A 36 -31.33 26.08 -21.73
CA HIS A 36 -30.07 26.07 -20.96
C HIS A 36 -29.43 27.47 -20.89
N LYS A 37 -29.43 28.20 -22.01
CA LYS A 37 -28.88 29.57 -22.08
C LYS A 37 -29.65 30.57 -21.22
N SER A 38 -30.98 30.45 -21.12
CA SER A 38 -31.77 31.32 -20.23
C SER A 38 -31.54 30.99 -18.77
N VAL A 39 -31.46 29.70 -18.41
CA VAL A 39 -31.13 29.25 -17.04
C VAL A 39 -29.75 29.75 -16.60
N VAL A 40 -28.73 29.59 -17.45
CA VAL A 40 -27.38 30.15 -17.19
C VAL A 40 -27.44 31.66 -16.94
N ARG A 41 -28.16 32.40 -17.80
CA ARG A 41 -28.29 33.86 -17.66
C ARG A 41 -29.00 34.22 -16.35
N GLU A 42 -30.02 33.47 -15.96
CA GLU A 42 -30.77 33.69 -14.73
C GLU A 42 -29.91 33.41 -13.49
N ILE A 43 -29.15 32.31 -13.46
CA ILE A 43 -28.17 32.04 -12.41
C ILE A 43 -27.17 33.19 -12.30
N ILE A 44 -26.58 33.63 -13.42
CA ILE A 44 -25.62 34.75 -13.42
C ILE A 44 -26.29 36.03 -12.91
N ALA A 45 -27.51 36.34 -13.35
CA ALA A 45 -28.25 37.51 -12.89
C ALA A 45 -28.52 37.48 -11.39
N LEU A 46 -28.85 36.32 -10.82
CA LEU A 46 -29.01 36.16 -9.37
C LEU A 46 -27.68 36.34 -8.61
N LEU A 47 -26.57 35.85 -9.16
CA LEU A 47 -25.23 35.96 -8.57
C LEU A 47 -24.60 37.36 -8.69
N ASP A 48 -25.02 38.18 -9.66
CA ASP A 48 -24.46 39.50 -9.96
C ASP A 48 -25.29 40.68 -9.44
N LYS A 49 -26.43 40.44 -8.78
CA LYS A 49 -27.27 41.52 -8.23
C LYS A 49 -26.43 42.48 -7.36
N PRO A 50 -26.58 43.82 -7.49
CA PRO A 50 -25.85 44.80 -6.68
C PRO A 50 -26.07 44.62 -5.16
N ASN A 51 -27.26 44.14 -4.80
CA ASN A 51 -27.62 43.74 -3.44
C ASN A 51 -27.76 42.21 -3.40
N ARG A 52 -26.70 41.50 -3.77
CA ARG A 52 -26.70 40.04 -3.80
C ARG A 52 -27.04 39.49 -2.42
N ILE A 53 -28.14 38.76 -2.33
CA ILE A 53 -28.56 38.12 -1.07
C ILE A 53 -28.13 36.66 -1.07
N ALA A 54 -28.16 35.98 -2.22
CA ALA A 54 -27.55 34.66 -2.35
C ALA A 54 -26.09 34.65 -1.87
N PHE A 55 -25.78 33.74 -0.94
CA PHE A 55 -24.47 33.60 -0.30
C PHE A 55 -24.00 34.82 0.52
N SER A 56 -24.89 35.74 0.89
CA SER A 56 -24.53 36.90 1.70
C SER A 56 -24.04 36.51 3.10
N SER A 57 -24.66 35.50 3.71
CA SER A 57 -24.25 34.93 5.00
C SER A 57 -22.92 34.20 4.86
N LEU A 58 -22.70 33.49 3.75
CA LEU A 58 -21.43 32.83 3.46
C LEU A 58 -20.28 33.83 3.36
N ILE A 59 -20.46 34.94 2.63
CA ILE A 59 -19.42 35.96 2.46
C ILE A 59 -19.14 36.70 3.77
N ASN A 60 -20.19 37.24 4.40
CA ASN A 60 -20.05 38.25 5.45
C ASN A 60 -20.04 37.65 6.87
N GLY A 61 -20.60 36.47 7.06
CA GLY A 61 -20.94 35.97 8.39
C GLY A 61 -19.79 35.31 9.15
N ALA A 62 -18.72 34.90 8.47
CA ALA A 62 -17.59 34.29 9.16
C ALA A 62 -16.76 35.37 9.88
N GLN A 63 -16.91 35.50 11.20
CA GLN A 63 -16.02 36.31 12.02
C GLN A 63 -14.94 35.42 12.67
N PRO A 64 -13.70 35.90 12.84
CA PRO A 64 -12.69 35.16 13.59
C PRO A 64 -13.15 34.94 15.04
N GLY A 65 -13.07 33.71 15.55
CA GLY A 65 -13.34 33.40 16.96
C GLY A 65 -14.39 32.32 17.17
N LYS A 66 -14.87 32.22 18.41
CA LYS A 66 -15.93 31.28 18.79
C LYS A 66 -17.28 31.85 18.36
N LEU A 67 -18.07 31.05 17.64
CA LEU A 67 -19.42 31.40 17.21
C LEU A 67 -20.42 30.67 18.12
N LEU A 68 -21.40 31.40 18.64
CA LEU A 68 -22.53 30.78 19.32
C LEU A 68 -23.41 30.08 18.29
N TYR A 69 -23.85 28.86 18.61
CA TYR A 69 -24.75 28.10 17.76
C TYR A 69 -26.06 28.86 17.51
N ASP A 70 -26.35 29.16 16.25
CA ASP A 70 -27.62 29.68 15.75
C ASP A 70 -28.08 28.77 14.60
N SER A 71 -29.18 28.04 14.81
CA SER A 71 -29.70 27.05 13.86
C SER A 71 -30.11 27.66 12.52
N ASN A 72 -30.56 28.92 12.51
CA ASN A 72 -31.04 29.59 11.30
C ASN A 72 -29.86 30.00 10.43
N ILE A 73 -28.85 30.64 11.04
CA ILE A 73 -27.61 31.01 10.32
C ILE A 73 -26.92 29.76 9.81
N LEU A 74 -26.76 28.75 10.68
CA LEU A 74 -26.11 27.49 10.29
C LEU A 74 -26.88 26.80 9.16
N GLY A 75 -28.21 26.75 9.24
CA GLY A 75 -29.06 26.20 8.18
C GLY A 75 -28.82 26.84 6.81
N VAL A 76 -28.67 28.18 6.76
CA VAL A 76 -28.37 28.92 5.53
C VAL A 76 -26.94 28.69 5.04
N ILE A 77 -25.95 28.57 5.94
CA ILE A 77 -24.57 28.24 5.56
C ILE A 77 -24.47 26.83 4.98
N LEU A 78 -25.11 25.83 5.61
CA LEU A 78 -25.15 24.47 5.10
C LEU A 78 -25.89 24.37 3.77
N LEU A 79 -27.00 25.11 3.62
CA LEU A 79 -27.68 25.25 2.33
C LEU A 79 -26.75 25.88 1.30
N SER A 80 -26.01 26.93 1.66
CA SER A 80 -25.05 27.59 0.78
C SER A 80 -23.97 26.61 0.28
N PHE A 81 -23.41 25.75 1.14
CA PHE A 81 -22.46 24.73 0.71
C PHE A 81 -23.06 23.74 -0.29
N SER A 82 -24.29 23.27 -0.03
CA SER A 82 -25.01 22.39 -0.95
C SER A 82 -25.28 23.06 -2.30
N VAL A 83 -25.75 24.31 -2.29
CA VAL A 83 -26.03 25.07 -3.51
C VAL A 83 -24.76 25.39 -4.29
N PHE A 84 -23.67 25.73 -3.60
CA PHE A 84 -22.33 25.88 -4.19
C PHE A 84 -21.89 24.60 -4.90
N TYR A 85 -22.00 23.43 -4.25
CA TYR A 85 -21.67 22.14 -4.84
C TYR A 85 -22.49 21.85 -6.10
N ILE A 86 -23.82 22.00 -6.03
CA ILE A 86 -24.74 21.71 -7.15
C ILE A 86 -24.48 22.64 -8.34
N ILE A 87 -24.33 23.95 -8.12
CA ILE A 87 -24.04 24.92 -9.19
C ILE A 87 -22.71 24.61 -9.85
N SER A 88 -21.65 24.38 -9.06
CA SER A 88 -20.32 24.09 -9.61
C SER A 88 -20.35 22.83 -10.46
N THR A 89 -20.95 21.75 -9.96
CA THR A 89 -21.07 20.48 -10.69
C THR A 89 -21.85 20.66 -12.01
N ALA A 90 -23.00 21.35 -11.97
CA ALA A 90 -23.80 21.62 -13.16
C ALA A 90 -23.10 22.54 -14.18
N ALA A 91 -22.11 23.31 -13.75
CA ALA A 91 -21.34 24.22 -14.60
C ALA A 91 -20.06 23.59 -15.17
N GLU A 92 -19.70 22.36 -14.79
CA GLU A 92 -18.50 21.67 -15.31
C GLU A 92 -18.79 20.95 -16.64
N GLU A 93 -20.01 20.47 -16.86
CA GLU A 93 -20.37 19.71 -18.06
C GLU A 93 -21.67 20.21 -18.73
N PRO A 94 -21.59 21.03 -19.79
CA PRO A 94 -20.38 21.61 -20.39
C PRO A 94 -19.79 22.76 -19.55
N PRO A 95 -18.47 23.03 -19.64
CA PRO A 95 -17.82 24.07 -18.86
C PRO A 95 -18.43 25.46 -19.10
N ASN A 96 -18.89 26.10 -18.03
CA ASN A 96 -19.44 27.45 -18.04
C ASN A 96 -18.57 28.40 -17.21
N GLU A 97 -17.59 29.00 -17.87
CA GLU A 97 -16.57 29.83 -17.20
C GLU A 97 -17.15 31.04 -16.44
N ALA A 98 -18.30 31.57 -16.89
CA ALA A 98 -18.97 32.65 -16.18
C ALA A 98 -19.47 32.20 -14.80
N ILE A 99 -20.12 31.05 -14.71
CA ILE A 99 -20.58 30.51 -13.42
C ILE A 99 -19.38 30.05 -12.57
N LEU A 100 -18.44 29.30 -13.17
CA LEU A 100 -17.28 28.77 -12.46
C LEU A 100 -16.39 29.85 -11.84
N SER A 101 -16.20 30.99 -12.52
CA SER A 101 -15.45 32.12 -11.97
C SER A 101 -16.10 32.71 -10.70
N ARG A 102 -17.44 32.78 -10.67
CA ARG A 102 -18.20 33.25 -9.50
C ARG A 102 -18.16 32.25 -8.35
N MET A 103 -18.24 30.96 -8.66
CA MET A 103 -18.07 29.91 -7.63
C MET A 103 -16.66 29.92 -7.06
N ARG A 104 -15.63 30.12 -7.89
CA ARG A 104 -14.23 30.29 -7.45
C ARG A 104 -14.04 31.45 -6.46
N ALA A 105 -14.74 32.56 -6.67
CA ALA A 105 -14.72 33.69 -5.73
C ALA A 105 -15.27 33.33 -4.34
N LEU A 106 -16.06 32.26 -4.20
CA LEU A 106 -16.60 31.79 -2.93
C LEU A 106 -15.63 30.89 -2.15
N TRP A 107 -14.59 30.34 -2.79
CA TRP A 107 -13.70 29.35 -2.16
C TRP A 107 -13.08 29.82 -0.82
N PRO A 108 -12.54 31.06 -0.68
CA PRO A 108 -12.00 31.52 0.60
C PRO A 108 -13.05 31.50 1.72
N HIS A 109 -14.30 31.84 1.39
CA HIS A 109 -15.41 31.90 2.34
C HIS A 109 -15.86 30.49 2.75
N VAL A 110 -15.88 29.55 1.81
CA VAL A 110 -16.14 28.13 2.09
C VAL A 110 -15.10 27.57 3.06
N VAL A 111 -13.80 27.83 2.84
CA VAL A 111 -12.73 27.36 3.75
C VAL A 111 -12.83 27.99 5.13
N LYS A 112 -13.16 29.29 5.20
CA LYS A 112 -13.31 30.01 6.46
C LYS A 112 -14.49 29.48 7.29
N TRP A 113 -15.63 29.24 6.66
CA TRP A 113 -16.76 28.59 7.32
C TRP A 113 -16.48 27.13 7.64
N GLY A 114 -15.78 26.40 6.77
CA GLY A 114 -15.28 25.06 7.04
C GLY A 114 -14.52 25.01 8.36
N THR A 115 -13.63 25.97 8.63
CA THR A 115 -12.91 26.08 9.91
C THR A 115 -13.84 26.21 11.12
N ILE A 116 -14.88 27.05 11.01
CA ILE A 116 -15.82 27.31 12.11
C ILE A 116 -16.66 26.05 12.39
N LEU A 117 -17.12 25.39 11.33
CA LEU A 117 -17.98 24.20 11.37
C LEU A 117 -17.20 22.90 11.62
N HIS A 118 -15.87 22.93 11.51
CA HIS A 118 -15.05 21.73 11.63
C HIS A 118 -15.13 21.12 13.05
N PRO A 119 -15.59 19.86 13.22
CA PRO A 119 -15.83 19.28 14.54
C PRO A 119 -14.58 19.22 15.44
N ALA A 120 -13.39 19.08 14.85
CA ALA A 120 -12.13 19.03 15.62
C ALA A 120 -11.69 20.38 16.20
N ARG A 121 -12.20 21.50 15.66
CA ARG A 121 -11.70 22.85 15.99
C ARG A 121 -12.50 23.51 17.10
N THR A 122 -13.69 23.00 17.43
CA THR A 122 -14.51 23.43 18.57
C THR A 122 -14.79 24.95 18.59
N LEU A 123 -14.87 25.57 17.41
CA LEU A 123 -15.15 26.99 17.28
C LEU A 123 -16.65 27.30 17.38
N LEU A 124 -17.51 26.35 17.01
CA LEU A 124 -18.95 26.43 17.26
C LEU A 124 -19.26 25.95 18.69
N VAL A 125 -19.84 26.85 19.49
CA VAL A 125 -20.18 26.59 20.90
C VAL A 125 -21.69 26.44 21.03
N ASN A 126 -22.13 25.30 21.55
CA ASN A 126 -23.55 25.07 21.87
C ASN A 126 -24.01 26.05 22.94
N LEU A 127 -25.24 26.55 22.82
CA LEU A 127 -25.81 27.45 23.82
C LEU A 127 -26.03 26.68 25.14
N PRO A 128 -25.63 27.23 26.29
CA PRO A 128 -25.91 26.60 27.59
C PRO A 128 -27.43 26.48 27.77
N GLY A 129 -27.91 25.26 27.98
CA GLY A 129 -29.33 24.97 28.19
C GLY A 129 -30.08 24.40 26.97
N GLN A 130 -29.46 24.27 25.79
CA GLN A 130 -30.04 23.49 24.70
C GLN A 130 -30.15 22.01 25.13
N GLY A 131 -31.37 21.52 25.23
CA GLY A 131 -31.65 20.13 25.59
C GLY A 131 -31.13 19.15 24.53
N ALA A 132 -31.17 17.85 24.84
CA ALA A 132 -30.70 16.80 23.93
C ALA A 132 -31.38 16.78 22.55
N VAL A 133 -32.54 17.44 22.41
CA VAL A 133 -33.33 17.50 21.18
C VAL A 133 -32.71 18.44 20.12
N ASP A 134 -32.03 19.51 20.54
CA ASP A 134 -31.39 20.49 19.63
C ASP A 134 -29.87 20.28 19.56
N LYS A 135 -29.43 19.03 19.72
CA LYS A 135 -28.00 18.73 19.66
C LYS A 135 -27.49 18.96 18.24
N HIS A 136 -26.48 19.80 18.12
CA HIS A 136 -25.73 20.06 16.91
C HIS A 136 -25.40 18.76 16.15
N ASP A 137 -25.92 18.64 14.93
CA ASP A 137 -25.76 17.49 14.05
C ASP A 137 -24.46 17.58 13.26
N THR A 138 -23.39 17.08 13.87
CA THR A 138 -22.04 17.10 13.28
C THR A 138 -21.94 16.27 11.98
N GLY A 139 -22.84 15.31 11.76
CA GLY A 139 -22.85 14.51 10.54
C GLY A 139 -23.19 15.38 9.33
N ARG A 140 -24.25 16.20 9.48
CA ARG A 140 -24.69 17.16 8.46
C ARG A 140 -23.64 18.22 8.12
N ASP A 141 -22.90 18.72 9.11
CA ASP A 141 -21.84 19.70 8.85
C ASP A 141 -20.69 19.08 8.05
N VAL A 142 -20.26 17.87 8.43
CA VAL A 142 -19.21 17.14 7.71
C VAL A 142 -19.64 16.82 6.28
N ALA A 143 -20.90 16.42 6.07
CA ALA A 143 -21.46 16.21 4.74
C ALA A 143 -21.31 17.47 3.87
N ALA A 144 -21.73 18.62 4.39
CA ALA A 144 -21.69 19.88 3.65
C ALA A 144 -20.25 20.35 3.37
N ILE A 145 -19.34 20.26 4.36
CA ILE A 145 -17.93 20.63 4.17
C ILE A 145 -17.27 19.74 3.12
N THR A 146 -17.48 18.42 3.21
CA THR A 146 -16.81 17.46 2.31
C THR A 146 -17.30 17.57 0.87
N GLN A 147 -18.59 17.84 0.64
CA GLN A 147 -19.12 18.16 -0.70
C GLN A 147 -18.49 19.44 -1.26
N ALA A 148 -18.42 20.51 -0.47
CA ALA A 148 -17.83 21.76 -0.92
C ALA A 148 -16.31 21.62 -1.17
N TYR A 149 -15.61 20.83 -0.36
CA TYR A 149 -14.18 20.60 -0.55
C TYR A 149 -13.86 19.65 -1.70
N SER A 150 -14.72 18.65 -1.97
CA SER A 150 -14.49 17.74 -3.10
C SER A 150 -14.52 18.50 -4.42
N ILE A 151 -15.51 19.39 -4.61
CA ILE A 151 -15.62 20.17 -5.86
C ILE A 151 -14.48 21.20 -6.01
N ILE A 152 -14.00 21.80 -4.91
CA ILE A 152 -12.79 22.64 -4.94
C ILE A 152 -11.56 21.81 -5.32
N ALA A 153 -11.39 20.62 -4.74
CA ALA A 153 -10.22 19.78 -4.98
C ALA A 153 -10.22 19.11 -6.37
N GLU A 154 -11.41 18.91 -6.97
CA GLU A 154 -11.59 18.32 -8.30
C GLU A 154 -11.43 19.35 -9.44
N SER A 155 -11.61 20.63 -9.16
CA SER A 155 -11.45 21.74 -10.11
C SER A 155 -10.05 21.79 -10.77
N ASP A 156 -9.95 22.53 -11.89
CA ASP A 156 -8.71 22.66 -12.67
C ASP A 156 -7.50 23.07 -11.79
N PRO A 157 -6.40 22.30 -11.80
CA PRO A 157 -5.19 22.61 -11.04
C PRO A 157 -4.62 24.02 -11.26
N VAL A 158 -4.87 24.66 -12.41
CA VAL A 158 -4.47 26.05 -12.70
C VAL A 158 -5.07 27.04 -11.69
N PHE A 159 -6.29 26.77 -11.20
CA PHE A 159 -6.95 27.62 -10.21
C PHE A 159 -6.77 27.11 -8.78
N VAL A 160 -6.83 25.78 -8.60
CA VAL A 160 -6.81 25.17 -7.26
C VAL A 160 -5.45 25.29 -6.59
N LYS A 161 -4.34 25.12 -7.33
CA LYS A 161 -2.99 25.18 -6.74
C LYS A 161 -2.66 26.57 -6.15
N PRO A 162 -2.81 27.69 -6.88
CA PRO A 162 -2.61 29.02 -6.29
C PRO A 162 -3.53 29.29 -5.10
N PHE A 163 -4.78 28.81 -5.17
CA PHE A 163 -5.73 28.94 -4.07
C PHE A 163 -5.26 28.21 -2.81
N ILE A 164 -4.84 26.95 -2.93
CA ILE A 164 -4.34 26.15 -1.80
C ILE A 164 -3.06 26.76 -1.20
N HIS A 165 -2.17 27.33 -2.01
CA HIS A 165 -1.01 28.04 -1.49
C HIS A 165 -1.39 29.28 -0.65
N THR A 166 -2.49 29.94 -1.02
CA THR A 166 -3.00 31.10 -0.27
C THR A 166 -3.83 30.67 0.95
N HIS A 167 -4.45 29.49 0.90
CA HIS A 167 -5.33 28.93 1.93
C HIS A 167 -4.95 27.48 2.29
N PRO A 168 -3.74 27.26 2.84
CA PRO A 168 -3.23 25.90 3.14
C PRO A 168 -4.11 25.15 4.14
N ASP A 169 -4.90 25.88 4.93
CA ASP A 169 -5.82 25.36 5.92
C ASP A 169 -6.88 24.41 5.34
N LEU A 170 -7.25 24.54 4.06
CA LEU A 170 -8.13 23.58 3.38
C LEU A 170 -7.55 22.16 3.45
N VAL A 171 -6.24 22.01 3.22
CA VAL A 171 -5.57 20.71 3.21
C VAL A 171 -5.58 20.10 4.60
N GLY A 172 -5.23 20.89 5.63
CA GLY A 172 -5.28 20.46 7.02
C GLY A 172 -6.68 20.01 7.45
N GLN A 173 -7.70 20.82 7.17
CA GLN A 173 -9.10 20.48 7.48
C GLN A 173 -9.56 19.21 6.75
N ALA A 174 -9.30 19.08 5.45
CA ALA A 174 -9.70 17.90 4.68
C ALA A 174 -9.07 16.61 5.24
N LEU A 175 -7.79 16.66 5.63
CA LEU A 175 -7.09 15.53 6.24
C LEU A 175 -7.63 15.19 7.63
N GLU A 176 -7.94 16.20 8.46
CA GLU A 176 -8.54 15.98 9.78
C GLU A 176 -9.94 15.37 9.69
N LEU A 177 -10.79 15.86 8.76
CA LEU A 177 -12.12 15.27 8.49
C LEU A 177 -11.97 13.82 8.05
N TRP A 178 -11.12 13.53 7.07
CA TRP A 178 -10.92 12.18 6.59
C TRP A 178 -10.37 11.25 7.69
N LEU A 179 -9.31 11.62 8.41
CA LEU A 179 -8.71 10.77 9.44
C LEU A 179 -9.64 10.45 10.61
N HIS A 180 -10.61 11.32 10.88
CA HIS A 180 -11.42 11.26 12.08
C HIS A 180 -12.92 11.20 11.82
N PHE A 181 -13.37 10.99 10.58
CA PHE A 181 -14.79 10.83 10.25
C PHE A 181 -15.54 9.82 11.13
N PRO A 182 -14.94 8.69 11.62
CA PRO A 182 -15.66 7.78 12.51
C PRO A 182 -16.11 8.41 13.84
N ARG A 183 -15.55 9.57 14.22
CA ARG A 183 -15.89 10.32 15.42
C ARG A 183 -16.95 11.39 15.18
N TYR A 184 -17.11 11.83 13.93
CA TYR A 184 -17.94 12.99 13.58
C TYR A 184 -19.26 12.59 12.93
N ILE A 185 -19.26 11.46 12.23
CA ILE A 185 -20.41 10.97 11.47
C ILE A 185 -21.06 9.82 12.26
N PRO A 186 -22.32 9.94 12.70
CA PRO A 186 -23.05 8.82 13.26
C PRO A 186 -23.28 7.74 12.19
N ALA A 187 -23.10 6.46 12.52
CA ALA A 187 -23.37 5.38 11.56
C ALA A 187 -24.85 5.27 11.16
N SER A 188 -25.74 5.83 11.98
CA SER A 188 -27.18 5.92 11.72
C SER A 188 -27.59 7.07 10.81
N ASP A 189 -26.67 7.98 10.49
CA ASP A 189 -26.94 9.13 9.62
C ASP A 189 -27.20 8.63 8.18
N PRO A 190 -28.33 9.02 7.55
CA PRO A 190 -28.65 8.61 6.18
C PRO A 190 -27.58 9.04 5.14
N ASP A 191 -26.88 10.14 5.40
CA ASP A 191 -25.84 10.69 4.53
C ASP A 191 -24.43 10.24 4.93
N ALA A 192 -24.28 9.32 5.90
CA ALA A 192 -22.99 8.88 6.39
C ALA A 192 -22.08 8.34 5.27
N THR A 193 -22.63 7.50 4.38
CA THR A 193 -21.87 6.93 3.27
C THR A 193 -21.42 8.00 2.27
N ALA A 194 -22.28 8.96 1.95
CA ALA A 194 -21.96 10.06 1.04
C ALA A 194 -20.90 10.99 1.64
N SER A 195 -20.99 11.27 2.95
CA SER A 195 -20.05 12.10 3.69
C SER A 195 -18.65 11.46 3.77
N VAL A 196 -18.57 10.15 4.06
CA VAL A 196 -17.29 9.42 4.06
C VAL A 196 -16.70 9.35 2.64
N TYR A 197 -17.55 9.15 1.63
CA TYR A 197 -17.13 9.20 0.23
C TYR A 197 -16.52 10.56 -0.11
N GLY A 198 -17.22 11.65 0.21
CA GLY A 198 -16.75 13.03 -0.01
C GLY A 198 -15.41 13.28 0.67
N ALA A 199 -15.28 12.98 1.97
CA ALA A 199 -14.03 13.15 2.71
C ALA A 199 -12.85 12.39 2.06
N THR A 200 -13.08 11.13 1.69
CA THR A 200 -12.05 10.27 1.07
C THR A 200 -11.69 10.77 -0.32
N LEU A 201 -12.68 11.20 -1.10
CA LEU A 201 -12.49 11.71 -2.45
C LEU A 201 -11.71 13.03 -2.45
N THR A 202 -12.07 13.99 -1.58
CA THR A 202 -11.33 15.24 -1.40
C THR A 202 -9.85 14.97 -1.14
N VAL A 203 -9.51 14.11 -0.17
CA VAL A 203 -8.10 13.79 0.14
C VAL A 203 -7.42 13.08 -1.03
N THR A 204 -8.14 12.24 -1.77
CA THR A 204 -7.61 11.59 -2.97
C THR A 204 -7.25 12.60 -4.06
N HIS A 205 -8.09 13.60 -4.32
CA HIS A 205 -7.79 14.67 -5.27
C HIS A 205 -6.60 15.53 -4.81
N LEU A 206 -6.57 15.91 -3.52
CA LEU A 206 -5.43 16.62 -2.94
C LEU A 206 -4.13 15.84 -3.07
N TYR A 207 -4.13 14.53 -2.78
CA TYR A 207 -2.95 13.67 -2.97
C TYR A 207 -2.54 13.63 -4.45
N LYS A 208 -3.48 13.41 -5.37
CA LYS A 208 -3.20 13.38 -6.81
C LYS A 208 -2.54 14.68 -7.25
N MET A 209 -3.08 15.83 -6.84
CA MET A 209 -2.58 17.14 -7.24
C MET A 209 -1.24 17.51 -6.59
N LEU A 210 -1.06 17.23 -5.30
CA LEU A 210 0.06 17.75 -4.50
C LEU A 210 1.20 16.73 -4.29
N VAL A 211 0.97 15.44 -4.51
CA VAL A 211 1.95 14.38 -4.22
C VAL A 211 2.23 13.47 -5.41
N HIS A 212 1.21 13.10 -6.19
CA HIS A 212 1.35 12.11 -7.25
C HIS A 212 2.26 12.60 -8.39
N GLN A 213 3.28 11.82 -8.72
CA GLN A 213 4.36 12.20 -9.66
C GLN A 213 3.85 12.59 -11.06
N ASN A 214 2.80 11.93 -11.56
CA ASN A 214 2.20 12.24 -12.87
C ASN A 214 1.70 13.69 -13.00
N ASN A 215 1.34 14.35 -11.89
CA ASN A 215 0.92 15.75 -11.89
C ASN A 215 2.08 16.74 -11.64
N LYS A 216 3.31 16.23 -11.67
CA LYS A 216 4.56 17.00 -11.54
C LYS A 216 4.53 18.01 -10.37
N PRO A 217 4.19 17.59 -9.14
CA PRO A 217 4.07 18.52 -8.04
C PRO A 217 5.42 19.11 -7.66
N THR A 218 5.42 20.38 -7.25
CA THR A 218 6.62 21.06 -6.74
C THR A 218 7.02 20.49 -5.37
N ALA A 219 8.26 20.72 -4.94
CA ALA A 219 8.70 20.30 -3.61
C ALA A 219 7.86 20.96 -2.49
N VAL A 220 7.43 22.21 -2.69
CA VAL A 220 6.59 22.97 -1.74
C VAL A 220 5.19 22.37 -1.66
N GLU A 221 4.58 21.99 -2.78
CA GLU A 221 3.27 21.33 -2.81
C GLU A 221 3.31 19.98 -2.08
N ARG A 222 4.36 19.19 -2.33
CA ARG A 222 4.57 17.90 -1.64
C ARG A 222 4.75 18.09 -0.14
N ALA A 223 5.57 19.06 0.26
CA ALA A 223 5.81 19.39 1.66
C ALA A 223 4.52 19.82 2.35
N LEU A 224 3.70 20.67 1.72
CA LEU A 224 2.42 21.11 2.28
C LEU A 224 1.51 19.92 2.63
N PHE A 225 1.30 18.97 1.71
CA PHE A 225 0.46 17.80 2.00
C PHE A 225 1.06 16.92 3.11
N ILE A 226 2.37 16.68 3.07
CA ILE A 226 3.07 15.83 4.04
C ILE A 226 3.03 16.45 5.44
N ASP A 227 3.30 17.75 5.56
CA ASP A 227 3.34 18.48 6.83
C ASP A 227 1.95 18.58 7.48
N GLU A 228 0.91 18.83 6.69
CA GLU A 228 -0.47 18.84 7.19
C GLU A 228 -0.93 17.44 7.64
N LEU A 229 -0.57 16.38 6.90
CA LEU A 229 -0.87 15.00 7.32
C LEU A 229 -0.09 14.62 8.60
N TRP A 230 1.15 15.07 8.73
CA TRP A 230 1.92 14.91 9.97
C TRP A 230 1.27 15.64 11.15
N ARG A 231 0.81 16.88 10.95
CA ARG A 231 0.10 17.65 11.96
C ARG A 231 -1.20 16.96 12.39
N ALA A 232 -2.03 16.53 11.43
CA ALA A 232 -3.28 15.83 11.70
C ALA A 232 -3.05 14.49 12.44
N THR A 233 -1.92 13.82 12.19
CA THR A 233 -1.52 12.59 12.90
C THR A 233 -0.73 12.85 14.19
N LYS A 234 -0.63 14.11 14.64
CA LYS A 234 0.12 14.55 15.83
C LYS A 234 1.57 14.08 15.83
N ASN A 235 2.23 14.14 14.68
CA ASN A 235 3.61 13.70 14.48
C ASN A 235 3.84 12.21 14.83
N ARG A 236 2.84 11.34 14.61
CA ARG A 236 2.93 9.89 14.88
C ARG A 236 2.64 9.05 13.64
N ARG A 237 3.67 8.48 13.00
CA ARG A 237 3.51 7.58 11.82
C ARG A 237 2.51 6.44 12.03
N ARG A 238 2.48 5.86 13.24
CA ARG A 238 1.56 4.77 13.58
C ARG A 238 0.10 5.22 13.71
N ALA A 239 -0.16 6.51 13.92
CA ALA A 239 -1.52 7.01 14.07
C ALA A 239 -2.30 6.91 12.77
N LEU A 240 -1.66 7.15 11.61
CA LEU A 240 -2.28 6.99 10.28
C LEU A 240 -2.87 5.59 10.09
N PHE A 241 -2.06 4.55 10.26
CA PHE A 241 -2.53 3.16 10.04
C PHE A 241 -3.46 2.64 11.15
N ARG A 242 -3.45 3.25 12.34
CA ARG A 242 -4.48 2.98 13.36
C ARG A 242 -5.82 3.63 12.98
N ALA A 243 -5.77 4.84 12.42
CA ALA A 243 -6.96 5.49 11.88
C ALA A 243 -7.56 4.66 10.76
N ALA A 244 -6.73 4.10 9.86
CA ALA A 244 -7.18 3.18 8.81
C ALA A 244 -8.03 2.01 9.33
N ALA A 245 -7.60 1.38 10.43
CA ALA A 245 -8.38 0.30 11.06
C ALA A 245 -9.74 0.81 11.57
N SER A 246 -9.74 1.91 12.32
CA SER A 246 -10.98 2.52 12.84
C SER A 246 -11.94 2.98 11.74
N GLN A 247 -11.41 3.53 10.64
CA GLN A 247 -12.16 3.94 9.46
C GLN A 247 -12.80 2.73 8.78
N THR A 248 -12.02 1.66 8.58
CA THR A 248 -12.53 0.41 7.99
C THR A 248 -13.62 -0.23 8.84
N GLU A 249 -13.46 -0.30 10.16
CA GLU A 249 -14.50 -0.82 11.05
C GLU A 249 -15.76 0.05 11.01
N PHE A 250 -15.62 1.38 11.01
CA PHE A 250 -16.77 2.27 10.86
C PHE A 250 -17.50 2.06 9.53
N LEU A 251 -16.77 1.98 8.42
CA LEU A 251 -17.36 1.71 7.10
C LEU A 251 -18.14 0.38 7.07
N LEU A 252 -17.73 -0.63 7.86
CA LEU A 252 -18.49 -1.89 7.99
C LEU A 252 -19.82 -1.71 8.74
N THR A 253 -19.96 -0.67 9.56
CA THR A 253 -21.21 -0.36 10.28
C THR A 253 -22.23 0.39 9.44
N LEU A 254 -21.81 1.01 8.33
CA LEU A 254 -22.69 1.80 7.47
C LEU A 254 -23.69 0.93 6.71
N ALA A 255 -24.88 1.50 6.47
CA ALA A 255 -25.88 0.90 5.61
C ALA A 255 -25.33 0.76 4.18
N PRO A 256 -25.51 -0.40 3.51
CA PRO A 256 -25.08 -0.58 2.14
C PRO A 256 -25.75 0.45 1.22
N ASN A 257 -24.95 1.26 0.53
CA ASN A 257 -25.43 2.14 -0.52
C ASN A 257 -25.10 1.51 -1.89
N PRO A 258 -26.09 1.18 -2.74
CA PRO A 258 -25.82 0.51 -4.02
C PRO A 258 -25.06 1.38 -5.02
N LEU A 259 -25.22 2.72 -4.96
CA LEU A 259 -24.59 3.64 -5.91
C LEU A 259 -23.14 3.97 -5.52
N LEU A 260 -22.90 4.16 -4.23
CA LEU A 260 -21.60 4.62 -3.72
C LEU A 260 -20.78 3.52 -3.05
N GLY A 261 -21.40 2.43 -2.61
CA GLY A 261 -20.79 1.43 -1.74
C GLY A 261 -19.42 0.96 -2.23
N SER A 262 -19.36 0.38 -3.42
CA SER A 262 -18.08 -0.09 -4.00
C SER A 262 -17.06 1.03 -4.16
N LYS A 263 -17.49 2.22 -4.63
CA LYS A 263 -16.62 3.38 -4.85
C LYS A 263 -15.99 3.91 -3.55
N VAL A 264 -16.76 3.97 -2.45
CA VAL A 264 -16.25 4.39 -1.13
C VAL A 264 -15.09 3.50 -0.70
N TRP A 265 -15.24 2.18 -0.80
CA TRP A 265 -14.21 1.23 -0.40
C TRP A 265 -12.99 1.24 -1.30
N THR A 266 -13.21 1.28 -2.62
CA THR A 266 -12.12 1.37 -3.61
C THR A 266 -11.30 2.65 -3.39
N ASN A 267 -11.95 3.79 -3.17
CA ASN A 267 -11.25 5.05 -2.87
C ASN A 267 -10.54 5.00 -1.51
N HIS A 268 -11.18 4.43 -0.49
CA HIS A 268 -10.59 4.33 0.85
C HIS A 268 -9.31 3.49 0.84
N PHE A 269 -9.36 2.27 0.31
CA PHE A 269 -8.18 1.41 0.25
C PHE A 269 -7.17 1.87 -0.80
N GLY A 270 -7.62 2.47 -1.91
CA GLY A 270 -6.76 3.07 -2.92
C GLY A 270 -5.93 4.21 -2.35
N LEU A 271 -6.56 5.17 -1.64
CA LEU A 271 -5.88 6.26 -0.96
C LEU A 271 -4.89 5.73 0.09
N LEU A 272 -5.29 4.78 0.93
CA LEU A 272 -4.39 4.19 1.91
C LEU A 272 -3.19 3.49 1.26
N GLY A 273 -3.39 2.77 0.16
CA GLY A 273 -2.32 2.16 -0.63
C GLY A 273 -1.34 3.20 -1.19
N LEU A 274 -1.85 4.33 -1.69
CA LEU A 274 -1.04 5.45 -2.16
C LEU A 274 -0.20 6.07 -1.02
N LEU A 275 -0.78 6.24 0.17
CA LEU A 275 -0.08 6.79 1.33
C LEU A 275 1.03 5.88 1.87
N VAL A 276 0.89 4.55 1.75
CA VAL A 276 1.96 3.59 2.08
C VAL A 276 3.20 3.80 1.19
N GLY A 277 2.99 4.24 -0.04
CA GLY A 277 4.06 4.51 -1.00
C GLY A 277 4.89 5.76 -0.70
N ILE A 278 4.46 6.62 0.22
CA ILE A 278 5.22 7.81 0.63
C ILE A 278 6.28 7.40 1.69
N PRO A 279 7.59 7.59 1.42
CA PRO A 279 8.66 7.23 2.35
C PRO A 279 8.49 7.80 3.78
N ASP A 280 8.02 9.05 3.89
CA ASP A 280 7.79 9.75 5.17
C ASP A 280 6.80 9.03 6.09
N PHE A 281 5.82 8.34 5.51
CA PHE A 281 4.79 7.61 6.24
C PHE A 281 5.07 6.12 6.37
N GLN A 282 6.17 5.60 5.81
CA GLN A 282 6.50 4.19 5.94
C GLN A 282 6.60 3.79 7.43
N PRO A 283 5.71 2.92 7.90
CA PRO A 283 5.63 2.56 9.30
C PRO A 283 6.76 1.59 9.66
N SER A 284 7.48 1.86 10.76
CA SER A 284 8.47 0.91 11.28
C SER A 284 7.85 -0.42 11.73
N ARG A 285 6.55 -0.41 12.06
CA ARG A 285 5.73 -1.59 12.38
C ARG A 285 4.31 -1.33 11.91
N ILE A 286 3.79 -2.22 11.07
CA ILE A 286 2.38 -2.23 10.66
C ILE A 286 1.50 -2.63 11.87
N PRO A 287 0.44 -1.88 12.21
CA PRO A 287 -0.56 -2.30 13.20
C PRO A 287 -1.23 -3.62 12.76
N GLN A 288 -1.44 -4.55 13.69
CA GLN A 288 -2.10 -5.83 13.35
C GLN A 288 -3.57 -5.61 13.01
N GLU A 289 -4.18 -4.65 13.71
CA GLU A 289 -5.58 -4.26 13.60
C GLU A 289 -5.89 -3.77 12.18
N ALA A 290 -4.98 -3.01 11.55
CA ALA A 290 -5.16 -2.54 10.18
C ALA A 290 -5.23 -3.69 9.16
N ILE A 291 -4.35 -4.69 9.29
CA ILE A 291 -4.38 -5.88 8.41
C ILE A 291 -5.66 -6.68 8.67
N ALA A 292 -6.01 -6.88 9.95
CA ALA A 292 -7.18 -7.66 10.34
C ALA A 292 -8.49 -7.03 9.86
N SER A 293 -8.71 -5.75 10.13
CA SER A 293 -9.92 -5.01 9.73
C SER A 293 -10.07 -4.98 8.20
N THR A 294 -8.98 -4.71 7.47
CA THR A 294 -9.00 -4.67 6.00
C THR A 294 -9.36 -6.03 5.39
N LEU A 295 -8.74 -7.12 5.84
CA LEU A 295 -9.03 -8.45 5.29
C LEU A 295 -10.42 -8.95 5.71
N ASN A 296 -10.88 -8.62 6.92
CA ASN A 296 -12.26 -8.92 7.34
C ASN A 296 -13.29 -8.16 6.49
N ALA A 297 -13.02 -6.90 6.18
CA ALA A 297 -13.83 -6.13 5.24
C ALA A 297 -13.85 -6.77 3.84
N ALA A 298 -12.66 -7.14 3.31
CA ALA A 298 -12.56 -7.82 2.01
C ALA A 298 -13.42 -9.11 1.98
N LYS A 299 -13.34 -9.96 3.01
CA LYS A 299 -14.14 -11.20 3.11
C LYS A 299 -15.64 -10.92 3.09
N ARG A 300 -16.10 -9.84 3.72
CA ARG A 300 -17.51 -9.46 3.68
C ARG A 300 -17.95 -9.07 2.26
N TRP A 301 -17.10 -8.33 1.54
CA TRP A 301 -17.39 -7.86 0.18
C TRP A 301 -17.26 -8.94 -0.90
N MET A 302 -16.51 -10.01 -0.63
CA MET A 302 -16.49 -11.20 -1.49
C MET A 302 -17.85 -11.92 -1.59
N LYS A 303 -18.84 -11.57 -0.77
CA LYS A 303 -20.19 -12.16 -0.85
C LYS A 303 -21.04 -11.61 -2.00
N ARG A 304 -20.67 -10.49 -2.64
CA ARG A 304 -21.44 -9.84 -3.71
C ARG A 304 -20.53 -9.46 -4.86
N ARG A 305 -20.94 -9.79 -6.09
CA ARG A 305 -20.14 -9.54 -7.30
C ARG A 305 -19.85 -8.06 -7.56
N GLU A 306 -20.83 -7.20 -7.29
CA GLU A 306 -20.73 -5.74 -7.45
C GLU A 306 -19.65 -5.09 -6.56
N THR A 307 -19.17 -5.81 -5.54
CA THR A 307 -18.22 -5.29 -4.55
C THR A 307 -16.87 -5.98 -4.60
N TYR A 308 -16.58 -6.71 -5.67
CA TYR A 308 -15.28 -7.36 -5.85
C TYR A 308 -14.14 -6.35 -5.99
N ASP A 309 -14.34 -5.22 -6.66
CA ASP A 309 -13.32 -4.17 -6.78
C ASP A 309 -12.86 -3.63 -5.42
N ALA A 310 -13.80 -3.54 -4.47
CA ALA A 310 -13.52 -3.16 -3.10
C ALA A 310 -12.64 -4.21 -2.39
N ALA A 311 -12.93 -5.49 -2.57
CA ALA A 311 -12.14 -6.59 -2.02
C ALA A 311 -10.73 -6.65 -2.65
N VAL A 312 -10.63 -6.47 -3.98
CA VAL A 312 -9.35 -6.35 -4.69
C VAL A 312 -8.54 -5.19 -4.12
N SER A 313 -9.13 -4.00 -3.99
CA SER A 313 -8.47 -2.80 -3.46
C SER A 313 -7.99 -3.01 -2.01
N ALA A 314 -8.78 -3.70 -1.18
CA ALA A 314 -8.40 -4.09 0.17
C ALA A 314 -7.16 -5.00 0.19
N VAL A 315 -7.13 -6.03 -0.66
CA VAL A 315 -5.99 -6.95 -0.77
C VAL A 315 -4.76 -6.24 -1.31
N LYS A 316 -4.91 -5.32 -2.29
CA LYS A 316 -3.81 -4.46 -2.76
C LYS A 316 -3.23 -3.60 -1.64
N PHE A 317 -4.08 -3.00 -0.82
CA PHE A 317 -3.63 -2.21 0.33
C PHE A 317 -2.84 -3.08 1.33
N VAL A 318 -3.29 -4.30 1.63
CA VAL A 318 -2.52 -5.24 2.47
C VAL A 318 -1.21 -5.64 1.81
N GLY A 319 -1.20 -5.87 0.51
CA GLY A 319 0.02 -6.12 -0.27
C GLY A 319 1.01 -4.95 -0.16
N ALA A 320 0.53 -3.71 -0.29
CA ALA A 320 1.34 -2.51 -0.10
C ALA A 320 1.93 -2.43 1.32
N LEU A 321 1.11 -2.66 2.36
CA LEU A 321 1.57 -2.69 3.75
C LEU A 321 2.65 -3.75 3.98
N CYS A 322 2.49 -4.93 3.39
CA CYS A 322 3.47 -6.01 3.50
C CYS A 322 4.77 -5.66 2.78
N SER A 323 4.67 -5.01 1.61
CA SER A 323 5.82 -4.60 0.80
C SER A 323 6.65 -3.50 1.47
N ALA A 324 5.97 -2.55 2.12
CA ALA A 324 6.62 -1.45 2.84
C ALA A 324 7.15 -1.83 4.24
N ALA A 325 6.91 -3.07 4.70
CA ALA A 325 7.41 -3.52 5.99
C ALA A 325 8.89 -3.92 5.91
N ARG A 326 9.67 -3.67 6.96
CA ARG A 326 11.09 -4.08 7.00
C ARG A 326 11.31 -5.60 7.04
N ASP A 327 10.29 -6.35 7.45
CA ASP A 327 10.33 -7.81 7.55
C ASP A 327 8.96 -8.43 7.25
N ASN A 328 8.93 -9.76 7.07
CA ASN A 328 7.70 -10.49 6.74
C ASN A 328 6.72 -10.66 7.93
N ARG A 329 6.83 -9.91 9.04
CA ARG A 329 5.84 -10.01 10.12
C ARG A 329 4.45 -9.54 9.70
N ALA A 330 4.37 -8.51 8.85
CA ALA A 330 3.10 -8.04 8.30
C ALA A 330 2.45 -9.15 7.46
N LEU A 331 3.24 -9.82 6.63
CA LEU A 331 2.78 -10.95 5.81
C LEU A 331 2.31 -12.14 6.65
N VAL A 332 3.06 -12.50 7.70
CA VAL A 332 2.64 -13.55 8.66
C VAL A 332 1.27 -13.22 9.27
N ARG A 333 1.04 -11.96 9.64
CA ARG A 333 -0.27 -11.53 10.17
C ARG A 333 -1.37 -11.61 9.13
N ALA A 334 -1.10 -11.24 7.88
CA ALA A 334 -2.06 -11.37 6.79
C ALA A 334 -2.44 -12.84 6.55
N ILE A 335 -1.47 -13.76 6.60
CA ILE A 335 -1.71 -15.21 6.54
C ILE A 335 -2.55 -15.68 7.73
N ASP A 336 -2.21 -15.27 8.95
CA ASP A 336 -2.95 -15.66 10.16
C ASP A 336 -4.42 -15.20 10.13
N VAL A 337 -4.69 -14.04 9.52
CA VAL A 337 -6.05 -13.52 9.32
C VAL A 337 -6.77 -14.24 8.17
N GLY A 338 -6.05 -14.86 7.24
CA GLY A 338 -6.62 -15.62 6.13
C GLY A 338 -6.66 -14.84 4.81
N VAL A 339 -5.51 -14.30 4.40
CA VAL A 339 -5.34 -13.68 3.07
C VAL A 339 -5.28 -14.71 1.94
N LEU A 340 -4.90 -15.96 2.21
CA LEU A 340 -4.80 -16.98 1.15
C LEU A 340 -6.19 -17.44 0.67
N GLU A 341 -7.18 -17.55 1.57
CA GLU A 341 -8.57 -17.84 1.18
C GLU A 341 -9.12 -16.73 0.28
N LEU A 342 -8.83 -15.47 0.61
CA LEU A 342 -9.22 -14.32 -0.21
C LEU A 342 -8.58 -14.35 -1.60
N LEU A 343 -7.29 -14.65 -1.69
CA LEU A 343 -6.58 -14.74 -2.97
C LEU A 343 -7.08 -15.92 -3.81
N HIS A 344 -7.41 -17.04 -3.17
CA HIS A 344 -8.08 -18.16 -3.82
C HIS A 344 -9.43 -17.73 -4.41
N ASP A 345 -10.30 -17.11 -3.60
CA ASP A 345 -11.64 -16.72 -4.01
C ASP A 345 -11.62 -15.66 -5.12
N LEU A 346 -10.74 -14.65 -4.99
CA LEU A 346 -10.51 -13.66 -6.05
C LEU A 346 -9.96 -14.30 -7.32
N GLY A 347 -9.07 -15.26 -7.20
CA GLY A 347 -8.48 -15.95 -8.34
C GLY A 347 -9.41 -16.93 -9.07
N ARG A 348 -10.63 -17.15 -8.56
CA ARG A 348 -11.71 -17.84 -9.30
C ARG A 348 -12.51 -16.89 -10.20
N LEU A 349 -12.28 -15.59 -10.06
CA LEU A 349 -12.88 -14.54 -10.87
C LEU A 349 -11.84 -14.12 -11.91
N GLU A 350 -11.87 -14.74 -13.09
CA GLU A 350 -10.82 -14.55 -14.11
C GLU A 350 -10.55 -13.06 -14.44
N ASP A 351 -11.59 -12.23 -14.40
CA ASP A 351 -11.50 -10.79 -14.68
C ASP A 351 -10.94 -9.93 -13.54
N ALA A 352 -10.91 -10.44 -12.30
CA ALA A 352 -10.54 -9.66 -11.12
C ALA A 352 -9.02 -9.64 -10.85
N TYR A 353 -8.25 -10.45 -11.57
CA TYR A 353 -6.86 -10.74 -11.24
C TYR A 353 -5.88 -9.81 -11.97
N ASP A 354 -5.70 -8.60 -11.44
CA ASP A 354 -4.80 -7.61 -12.04
C ASP A 354 -3.31 -7.78 -11.69
N ARG A 355 -2.48 -6.89 -12.27
CA ARG A 355 -1.01 -6.89 -12.09
C ARG A 355 -0.57 -6.67 -10.64
N ASP A 356 -1.33 -5.94 -9.83
CA ASP A 356 -0.93 -5.65 -8.46
C ASP A 356 -1.14 -6.87 -7.56
N LEU A 357 -2.23 -7.62 -7.79
CA LEU A 357 -2.45 -8.91 -7.12
C LEU A 357 -1.38 -9.93 -7.51
N GLN A 358 -0.94 -9.94 -8.77
CA GLN A 358 0.19 -10.77 -9.22
C GLN A 358 1.48 -10.45 -8.45
N PHE A 359 1.77 -9.17 -8.22
CA PHE A 359 2.93 -8.76 -7.42
C PHE A 359 2.84 -9.28 -5.98
N PHE A 360 1.66 -9.13 -5.35
CA PHE A 360 1.47 -9.59 -3.99
C PHE A 360 1.59 -11.12 -3.86
N VAL A 361 1.04 -11.86 -4.82
CA VAL A 361 1.19 -13.32 -4.90
C VAL A 361 2.64 -13.75 -5.12
N ARG A 362 3.38 -13.07 -5.99
CA ARG A 362 4.82 -13.32 -6.16
C ARG A 362 5.58 -13.16 -4.85
N MET A 363 5.28 -12.10 -4.11
CA MET A 363 5.89 -11.84 -2.80
C MET A 363 5.53 -12.94 -1.79
N LEU A 364 4.29 -13.43 -1.77
CA LEU A 364 3.88 -14.55 -0.93
C LEU A 364 4.67 -15.82 -1.25
N CYS A 365 4.76 -16.22 -2.53
CA CYS A 365 5.54 -17.38 -2.96
C CYS A 365 7.01 -17.24 -2.55
N ALA A 366 7.63 -16.09 -2.80
CA ALA A 366 9.02 -15.86 -2.43
C ALA A 366 9.21 -15.91 -0.90
N ALA A 367 8.31 -15.30 -0.14
CA ALA A 367 8.40 -15.23 1.31
C ALA A 367 8.20 -16.59 2.00
N GLU A 368 7.53 -17.56 1.37
CA GLU A 368 7.42 -18.94 1.87
C GLU A 368 8.77 -19.66 1.97
N THR A 369 9.84 -19.12 1.37
CA THR A 369 11.21 -19.58 1.62
C THR A 369 11.74 -19.21 3.01
N GLN A 370 10.99 -18.42 3.79
CA GLN A 370 11.29 -18.09 5.18
C GLN A 370 10.53 -18.98 6.16
N ALA A 371 11.23 -19.45 7.19
CA ALA A 371 10.69 -20.42 8.15
C ALA A 371 9.49 -19.84 8.93
N ARG A 372 9.50 -18.54 9.22
CA ARG A 372 8.38 -17.87 9.88
C ARG A 372 7.10 -17.85 9.03
N VAL A 373 7.23 -17.66 7.71
CA VAL A 373 6.10 -17.55 6.79
C VAL A 373 5.54 -18.93 6.54
N MET A 374 6.40 -19.90 6.22
CA MET A 374 6.03 -21.31 6.08
C MET A 374 5.32 -21.83 7.35
N ARG A 375 5.79 -21.47 8.56
CA ARG A 375 5.07 -21.81 9.80
C ARG A 375 3.69 -21.20 9.90
N ALA A 376 3.51 -19.94 9.51
CA ALA A 376 2.21 -19.28 9.52
C ALA A 376 1.25 -19.98 8.57
N VAL A 377 1.71 -20.31 7.35
CA VAL A 377 0.94 -21.07 6.36
C VAL A 377 0.56 -22.44 6.92
N LEU A 378 1.52 -23.23 7.43
CA LEU A 378 1.25 -24.56 7.96
C LEU A 378 0.38 -24.56 9.23
N ARG A 379 0.43 -23.50 10.04
CA ARG A 379 -0.43 -23.35 11.22
C ARG A 379 -1.88 -23.05 10.81
N ARG A 380 -2.07 -22.22 9.79
CA ARG A 380 -3.39 -21.84 9.28
C ARG A 380 -4.02 -22.95 8.42
N TYR A 381 -3.21 -23.65 7.64
CA TYR A 381 -3.61 -24.73 6.74
C TYR A 381 -2.78 -26.00 7.05
N PRO A 382 -3.11 -26.71 8.14
CA PRO A 382 -2.38 -27.91 8.55
C PRO A 382 -2.58 -29.06 7.57
N GLU A 383 -3.76 -29.17 6.99
CA GLU A 383 -4.08 -30.18 5.98
C GLU A 383 -3.43 -29.84 4.64
N ARG A 384 -3.19 -30.87 3.82
CA ARG A 384 -2.81 -30.60 2.43
C ARG A 384 -4.08 -30.12 1.72
N PRO A 385 -4.08 -28.96 1.05
CA PRO A 385 -5.25 -28.52 0.31
C PRO A 385 -5.71 -29.65 -0.63
N PRO A 386 -7.03 -29.91 -0.75
CA PRO A 386 -7.54 -31.01 -1.57
C PRO A 386 -6.93 -30.95 -2.97
N LEU A 387 -6.19 -32.00 -3.32
CA LEU A 387 -5.42 -32.12 -4.56
C LEU A 387 -6.31 -32.28 -5.82
N GLU A 388 -7.59 -31.90 -5.77
CA GLU A 388 -8.48 -31.91 -6.94
C GLU A 388 -8.00 -30.97 -8.05
N MET A 389 -7.05 -30.08 -7.74
CA MET A 389 -6.26 -29.42 -8.76
C MET A 389 -5.41 -30.47 -9.50
N ARG A 390 -5.95 -30.99 -10.60
CA ARG A 390 -5.16 -31.56 -11.70
C ARG A 390 -4.24 -30.44 -12.22
N PHE A 391 -3.13 -30.21 -11.53
CA PHE A 391 -2.19 -29.17 -11.87
C PHE A 391 -1.63 -29.51 -13.25
N GLN A 392 -1.88 -28.64 -14.22
CA GLN A 392 -1.19 -28.70 -15.50
C GLN A 392 0.30 -28.60 -15.21
N THR A 393 1.01 -29.70 -15.39
CA THR A 393 2.45 -29.87 -15.14
C THR A 393 3.33 -28.98 -16.02
N GLN A 394 2.73 -28.15 -16.89
CA GLN A 394 3.44 -27.28 -17.82
C GLN A 394 2.78 -25.90 -17.87
N ARG A 395 2.93 -25.12 -16.78
CA ARG A 395 2.66 -23.68 -16.86
C ARG A 395 3.82 -23.01 -17.61
N PRO A 396 3.56 -22.17 -18.63
CA PRO A 396 4.62 -21.41 -19.28
C PRO A 396 5.39 -20.57 -18.26
N PRO A 397 6.74 -20.52 -18.30
CA PRO A 397 7.54 -19.68 -17.40
C PRO A 397 7.20 -18.18 -17.46
N SER A 398 6.54 -17.75 -18.55
CA SER A 398 6.09 -16.37 -18.79
C SER A 398 4.73 -16.05 -18.20
N ALA A 399 3.95 -17.05 -17.76
CA ALA A 399 2.62 -16.81 -17.24
C ALA A 399 2.70 -16.03 -15.91
N PRO A 400 1.86 -15.00 -15.71
CA PRO A 400 1.88 -14.20 -14.49
C PRO A 400 1.53 -15.08 -13.27
N PRO A 401 2.12 -14.85 -12.09
CA PRO A 401 1.86 -15.68 -10.92
C PRO A 401 0.41 -15.55 -10.43
N THR A 402 -0.20 -16.67 -10.09
CA THR A 402 -1.57 -16.78 -9.56
C THR A 402 -1.57 -17.47 -8.20
N TRP A 403 -2.69 -17.41 -7.47
CA TRP A 403 -2.84 -18.07 -6.17
C TRP A 403 -2.47 -19.56 -6.19
N LYS A 404 -2.59 -20.24 -7.35
CA LYS A 404 -2.17 -21.64 -7.54
C LYS A 404 -0.67 -21.84 -7.29
N ASP A 405 0.14 -20.84 -7.62
CA ASP A 405 1.59 -20.90 -7.40
C ASP A 405 1.94 -20.82 -5.92
N ILE A 406 1.09 -20.20 -5.08
CA ILE A 406 1.25 -20.20 -3.62
C ILE A 406 1.11 -21.64 -3.11
N ILE A 407 0.04 -22.32 -3.52
CA ILE A 407 -0.19 -23.73 -3.14
C ILE A 407 0.94 -24.63 -3.63
N TRP A 408 1.40 -24.43 -4.86
CA TRP A 408 2.53 -25.18 -5.40
C TRP A 408 3.81 -24.96 -4.58
N THR A 409 4.09 -23.70 -4.24
CA THR A 409 5.24 -23.32 -3.42
C THR A 409 5.16 -23.95 -2.03
N GLN A 410 3.98 -23.90 -1.42
CA GLN A 410 3.70 -24.52 -0.13
C GLN A 410 3.98 -26.02 -0.19
N LEU A 411 3.44 -26.73 -1.19
CA LEU A 411 3.67 -28.18 -1.34
C LEU A 411 5.15 -28.50 -1.53
N THR A 412 5.85 -27.71 -2.36
CA THR A 412 7.28 -27.87 -2.64
C THR A 412 8.12 -27.74 -1.37
N TYR A 413 7.87 -26.71 -0.56
CA TYR A 413 8.70 -26.42 0.61
C TYR A 413 8.20 -27.03 1.91
N ARG A 414 6.98 -27.58 1.96
CA ARG A 414 6.42 -28.25 3.15
C ARG A 414 7.30 -29.41 3.60
N ASP A 415 7.67 -30.30 2.68
CA ASP A 415 8.48 -31.47 3.02
C ASP A 415 9.91 -31.07 3.39
N VAL A 416 10.45 -30.06 2.68
CA VAL A 416 11.75 -29.45 3.00
C VAL A 416 11.72 -28.87 4.42
N TYR A 417 10.65 -28.16 4.79
CA TYR A 417 10.45 -27.57 6.11
C TYR A 417 10.38 -28.64 7.21
N PHE A 418 9.52 -29.65 7.06
CA PHE A 418 9.34 -30.67 8.09
C PHE A 418 10.59 -31.53 8.28
N LYS A 419 11.16 -32.04 7.19
CA LYS A 419 12.33 -32.91 7.24
C LYS A 419 13.56 -32.14 7.69
N ASN A 420 13.92 -31.09 6.97
CA ASN A 420 15.25 -30.50 7.12
C ASN A 420 15.31 -29.39 8.16
N HIS A 421 14.25 -28.56 8.29
CA HIS A 421 14.24 -27.44 9.23
C HIS A 421 13.72 -27.87 10.61
N LYS A 422 12.48 -28.36 10.69
CA LYS A 422 11.85 -28.80 11.94
C LYS A 422 12.55 -30.03 12.52
N GLY A 423 12.88 -31.01 11.68
CA GLY A 423 13.69 -32.18 12.04
C GLY A 423 15.16 -31.87 12.36
N ARG A 424 15.63 -30.66 12.05
CA ARG A 424 17.00 -30.18 12.27
C ARG A 424 18.07 -30.96 11.48
N ASP A 425 17.72 -31.61 10.37
CA ASP A 425 18.70 -32.30 9.51
C ASP A 425 19.78 -31.35 8.99
N TRP A 426 19.49 -30.04 8.92
CA TRP A 426 20.50 -29.01 8.65
C TRP A 426 21.76 -29.16 9.52
N ARG A 427 21.62 -29.64 10.77
CA ARG A 427 22.77 -29.86 11.66
C ARG A 427 23.74 -30.92 11.15
N ARG A 428 23.26 -31.87 10.35
CA ARG A 428 24.06 -32.96 9.78
C ARG A 428 24.64 -32.60 8.41
N VAL A 429 23.94 -31.77 7.64
CA VAL A 429 24.31 -31.48 6.25
C VAL A 429 25.15 -30.20 6.06
N MET A 430 25.23 -29.33 7.07
CA MET A 430 26.10 -28.15 7.02
C MET A 430 27.55 -28.54 7.38
N THR A 431 28.52 -27.92 6.72
CA THR A 431 29.94 -28.23 6.95
C THR A 431 30.45 -27.48 8.20
N CYS A 432 31.22 -28.16 9.04
CA CYS A 432 31.89 -27.51 10.16
C CYS A 432 32.96 -26.53 9.63
N GLY A 433 33.02 -25.32 10.19
CA GLY A 433 34.05 -24.33 9.84
C GLY A 433 35.41 -24.57 10.50
N GLY A 434 35.52 -25.58 11.37
CA GLY A 434 36.81 -26.02 11.90
C GLY A 434 37.54 -26.87 10.87
N THR A 435 38.83 -26.61 10.65
CA THR A 435 39.66 -27.35 9.67
C THR A 435 40.29 -28.63 10.21
N GLN A 436 40.21 -28.86 11.52
CA GLN A 436 40.86 -29.97 12.22
C GLN A 436 39.92 -30.66 13.20
N GLY A 437 40.11 -31.98 13.35
CA GLY A 437 39.47 -32.83 14.35
C GLY A 437 38.37 -33.73 13.78
N PRO A 438 37.90 -34.73 14.56
CA PRO A 438 36.76 -35.55 14.16
C PRO A 438 35.49 -34.68 14.10
N HIS A 439 34.75 -34.78 13.00
CA HIS A 439 33.58 -33.96 12.69
C HIS A 439 32.28 -34.75 12.80
N ASP A 440 32.10 -35.51 13.88
CA ASP A 440 31.00 -36.48 14.01
C ASP A 440 29.81 -35.95 14.83
N GLN A 441 29.79 -34.64 15.14
CA GLN A 441 28.80 -34.01 16.03
C GLN A 441 27.80 -33.13 15.27
N LEU A 442 26.59 -33.01 15.82
CA LEU A 442 25.55 -32.11 15.33
C LEU A 442 26.01 -30.65 15.37
N ASN A 443 26.00 -29.98 14.21
CA ASN A 443 26.45 -28.61 14.13
C ASN A 443 25.58 -27.63 14.93
N ARG A 444 26.25 -26.71 15.61
CA ARG A 444 25.73 -25.46 16.14
C ARG A 444 25.93 -24.36 15.08
N VAL A 445 25.07 -23.35 15.09
CA VAL A 445 25.14 -22.24 14.13
C VAL A 445 25.62 -20.97 14.83
N CYS A 446 26.47 -20.20 14.18
CA CYS A 446 26.81 -18.84 14.61
C CYS A 446 25.59 -17.92 14.45
N PRO A 447 25.36 -16.90 15.30
CA PRO A 447 24.23 -15.97 15.12
C PRO A 447 24.18 -15.26 13.75
N CYS A 448 25.33 -15.11 13.07
CA CYS A 448 25.39 -14.58 11.70
C CYS A 448 24.91 -15.58 10.62
N ALA A 449 24.65 -16.84 10.95
CA ALA A 449 24.37 -17.95 10.02
C ALA A 449 25.45 -18.24 8.96
N GLY A 450 26.58 -17.52 8.96
CA GLY A 450 27.69 -17.69 8.02
C GLY A 450 28.71 -18.76 8.43
N ALA A 451 28.59 -19.35 9.62
CA ALA A 451 29.47 -20.42 10.08
C ALA A 451 28.73 -21.42 10.97
N PHE A 452 29.20 -22.68 10.91
CA PHE A 452 28.65 -23.82 11.63
C PHE A 452 29.79 -24.55 12.35
N TYR A 453 29.50 -25.11 13.52
CA TYR A 453 30.51 -25.73 14.38
C TYR A 453 29.96 -26.99 15.02
N CYS A 454 30.62 -28.13 14.80
CA CYS A 454 30.25 -29.39 15.44
C CYS A 454 30.51 -29.36 16.97
N SER A 455 31.49 -28.56 17.41
CA SER A 455 31.90 -28.44 18.81
C SER A 455 32.37 -27.02 19.17
N GLY A 456 32.50 -26.74 20.47
CA GLY A 456 33.05 -25.47 20.95
C GLY A 456 34.55 -25.30 20.66
N SER A 457 35.31 -26.39 20.51
CA SER A 457 36.72 -26.33 20.14
C SER A 457 36.89 -25.90 18.68
N CYS A 458 36.11 -26.48 17.75
CA CYS A 458 36.09 -26.03 16.35
C CYS A 458 35.68 -24.56 16.24
N GLN A 459 34.72 -24.10 17.04
CA GLN A 459 34.37 -22.69 17.12
C GLN A 459 35.56 -21.83 17.56
N ARG A 460 36.20 -22.15 18.70
CA ARG A 460 37.35 -21.37 19.20
C ARG A 460 38.52 -21.32 18.22
N ALA A 461 38.80 -22.44 17.54
CA ALA A 461 39.87 -22.53 16.54
C ALA A 461 39.59 -21.61 15.34
N HIS A 462 38.39 -21.66 14.76
CA HIS A 462 38.01 -20.82 13.61
C HIS A 462 37.68 -19.37 14.00
N TRP A 463 37.31 -19.10 15.26
CA TRP A 463 36.79 -17.79 15.70
C TRP A 463 37.72 -16.63 15.39
N ARG A 464 39.05 -16.83 15.47
CA ARG A 464 40.03 -15.78 15.19
C ARG A 464 39.91 -15.21 13.77
N VAL A 465 39.57 -16.07 12.81
CA VAL A 465 39.34 -15.73 11.40
C VAL A 465 37.91 -15.28 11.20
N HIS A 466 36.94 -16.07 11.68
CA HIS A 466 35.52 -15.79 11.46
C HIS A 466 35.07 -14.45 12.04
N ARG A 467 35.59 -14.03 13.21
CA ARG A 467 35.22 -12.75 13.84
C ARG A 467 35.48 -11.53 12.95
N LEU A 468 36.43 -11.61 12.02
CA LEU A 468 36.76 -10.52 11.09
C LEU A 468 35.70 -10.32 10.01
N VAL A 469 34.90 -11.36 9.75
CA VAL A 469 33.85 -11.39 8.72
C VAL A 469 32.47 -11.72 9.30
N CYS A 470 32.35 -11.78 10.63
CA CYS A 470 31.13 -12.16 11.31
C CYS A 470 30.13 -11.00 11.26
N THR A 471 28.97 -11.23 10.67
CA THR A 471 27.90 -10.23 10.52
C THR A 471 26.83 -10.34 11.59
N ALA A 472 27.12 -10.94 12.75
CA ALA A 472 26.12 -11.20 13.78
C ALA A 472 25.46 -9.91 14.32
N ASP A 473 26.20 -8.81 14.33
CA ASP A 473 25.79 -7.45 14.70
C ASP A 473 24.77 -6.85 13.72
N THR A 474 24.92 -7.13 12.43
CA THR A 474 24.01 -6.73 11.35
C THR A 474 22.93 -7.79 11.07
N GLY A 475 22.88 -8.86 11.86
CA GLY A 475 21.92 -9.95 11.74
C GLY A 475 22.35 -11.07 10.78
N PRO A 476 21.57 -12.17 10.72
CA PRO A 476 21.90 -13.34 9.92
C PRO A 476 22.19 -12.99 8.45
N LEU A 477 23.33 -13.50 7.95
CA LEU A 477 23.89 -13.26 6.62
C LEU A 477 24.16 -11.76 6.32
N GLY A 478 24.13 -10.88 7.33
CA GLY A 478 24.33 -9.44 7.17
C GLY A 478 23.21 -8.74 6.39
N PHE A 479 21.96 -9.22 6.56
CA PHE A 479 20.76 -8.65 5.94
C PHE A 479 19.98 -7.70 6.88
N GLU A 480 20.65 -7.03 7.82
CA GLU A 480 20.11 -5.93 8.64
C GLU A 480 18.83 -6.27 9.41
N GLY A 481 18.72 -7.52 9.85
CA GLY A 481 17.55 -8.03 10.60
C GLY A 481 16.33 -8.37 9.75
N ALA A 482 16.40 -8.26 8.41
CA ALA A 482 15.32 -8.68 7.51
C ALA A 482 15.01 -10.18 7.63
N LEU A 483 16.02 -11.00 7.94
CA LEU A 483 15.89 -12.43 8.23
C LEU A 483 16.15 -12.72 9.71
N SER A 484 15.38 -13.64 10.29
CA SER A 484 15.79 -14.26 11.57
C SER A 484 16.80 -15.38 11.30
N LEU A 485 17.50 -15.81 12.35
CA LEU A 485 18.43 -16.95 12.25
C LEU A 485 17.71 -18.20 11.74
N SER A 486 16.48 -18.41 12.19
CA SER A 486 15.63 -19.52 11.72
C SER A 486 15.31 -19.42 10.23
N ASP A 487 15.09 -18.20 9.70
CA ASP A 487 14.80 -17.98 8.28
C ASP A 487 16.05 -18.21 7.43
N ALA A 488 17.20 -17.70 7.86
CA ALA A 488 18.48 -17.93 7.17
C ALA A 488 18.85 -19.41 7.10
N LEU A 489 18.64 -20.17 8.18
CA LEU A 489 18.85 -21.62 8.20
C LEU A 489 17.93 -22.35 7.22
N PHE A 490 16.64 -21.99 7.19
CA PHE A 490 15.69 -22.60 6.27
C PHE A 490 16.03 -22.28 4.82
N LEU A 491 16.44 -21.05 4.56
CA LEU A 491 16.89 -20.64 3.24
C LEU A 491 18.10 -21.44 2.77
N CYS A 492 19.10 -21.67 3.62
CA CYS A 492 20.24 -22.52 3.29
C CYS A 492 19.80 -23.92 2.86
N VAL A 493 18.83 -24.48 3.57
CA VAL A 493 18.26 -25.80 3.28
C VAL A 493 17.50 -25.81 1.95
N ILE A 494 16.68 -24.79 1.67
CA ILE A 494 15.95 -24.66 0.41
C ILE A 494 16.94 -24.58 -0.76
N ILE A 495 17.98 -23.75 -0.65
CA ILE A 495 19.02 -23.62 -1.68
C ILE A 495 19.68 -24.98 -1.94
N ARG A 496 20.03 -25.73 -0.90
CA ARG A 496 20.60 -27.09 -1.06
C ARG A 496 19.63 -28.05 -1.74
N ALA A 497 18.35 -28.03 -1.36
CA ALA A 497 17.32 -28.86 -2.00
C ALA A 497 17.18 -28.52 -3.50
N HIS A 498 17.20 -27.22 -3.83
CA HIS A 498 17.16 -26.74 -5.21
C HIS A 498 18.40 -27.14 -6.01
N LEU A 499 19.60 -27.01 -5.43
CA LEU A 499 20.86 -27.46 -6.05
C LEU A 499 20.85 -28.95 -6.34
N ASN A 500 20.35 -29.77 -5.41
CA ASN A 500 20.19 -31.22 -5.64
C ASN A 500 19.18 -31.50 -6.76
N GLN A 501 18.04 -30.80 -6.78
CA GLN A 501 16.98 -31.04 -7.76
C GLN A 501 17.39 -30.60 -9.18
N ARG A 502 18.12 -29.50 -9.32
CA ARG A 502 18.56 -28.95 -10.60
C ARG A 502 20.03 -29.23 -10.91
N LYS A 503 20.60 -30.24 -10.26
CA LYS A 503 22.02 -30.64 -10.36
C LYS A 503 22.50 -30.72 -11.81
N ALA A 504 21.79 -31.49 -12.64
CA ALA A 504 22.15 -31.73 -14.04
C ALA A 504 22.08 -30.46 -14.90
N GLU A 505 21.06 -29.62 -14.70
CA GLU A 505 20.90 -28.36 -15.43
C GLU A 505 22.02 -27.37 -15.08
N ILE A 506 22.33 -27.23 -13.79
CA ILE A 506 23.43 -26.38 -13.31
C ILE A 506 24.77 -26.92 -13.84
N GLY A 507 24.95 -28.24 -13.85
CA GLY A 507 26.13 -28.90 -14.44
C GLY A 507 26.31 -28.58 -15.91
N MET A 508 25.24 -28.61 -16.70
CA MET A 508 25.26 -28.22 -18.11
C MET A 508 25.65 -26.74 -18.29
N GLN A 509 25.06 -25.83 -17.49
CA GLN A 509 25.41 -24.41 -17.52
C GLN A 509 26.87 -24.15 -17.13
N LEU A 510 27.36 -24.81 -16.07
CA LEU A 510 28.76 -24.77 -15.64
C LEU A 510 29.69 -25.30 -16.73
N GLY A 511 29.36 -26.44 -17.35
CA GLY A 511 30.13 -27.02 -18.44
C GLY A 511 30.30 -26.06 -19.61
N HIS A 512 29.21 -25.41 -20.04
CA HIS A 512 29.26 -24.39 -21.10
C HIS A 512 30.12 -23.17 -20.72
N LEU A 513 30.05 -22.71 -19.47
CA LEU A 513 30.87 -21.59 -19.00
C LEU A 513 32.36 -21.95 -18.94
N LEU A 514 32.70 -23.14 -18.46
CA LEU A 514 34.07 -23.63 -18.36
C LEU A 514 34.69 -23.86 -19.75
N GLN A 515 33.90 -24.32 -20.73
CA GLN A 515 34.34 -24.48 -22.12
C GLN A 515 34.64 -23.15 -22.82
N ARG A 516 33.88 -22.09 -22.50
CA ARG A 516 34.04 -20.75 -23.08
C ARG A 516 35.13 -19.92 -22.41
N ALA A 517 35.53 -20.25 -21.18
CA ALA A 517 36.57 -19.53 -20.48
C ALA A 517 37.92 -19.73 -21.19
N PRO A 518 38.65 -18.66 -21.57
CA PRO A 518 39.96 -18.80 -22.19
C PRO A 518 40.89 -19.61 -21.27
N ARG A 519 41.71 -20.49 -21.85
CA ARG A 519 42.69 -21.37 -21.16
C ARG A 519 43.82 -20.62 -20.41
N GLN A 520 43.56 -19.41 -19.92
CA GLN A 520 44.46 -18.75 -19.00
C GLN A 520 44.57 -19.60 -17.73
N ARG A 521 45.81 -19.92 -17.35
CA ARG A 521 46.20 -20.89 -16.30
C ARG A 521 45.67 -20.56 -14.89
N ASN A 522 44.94 -19.47 -14.68
CA ASN A 522 44.45 -19.09 -13.36
C ASN A 522 43.12 -19.80 -13.06
N THR A 523 43.10 -20.58 -11.97
CA THR A 523 41.92 -21.30 -11.49
C THR A 523 40.81 -20.31 -11.12
N ARG A 524 39.84 -20.07 -12.02
CA ARG A 524 38.68 -19.22 -11.72
C ARG A 524 37.65 -20.04 -10.94
N MET A 525 37.22 -19.53 -9.80
CA MET A 525 36.03 -20.05 -9.11
C MET A 525 34.78 -19.79 -9.97
N SER A 526 33.90 -20.78 -10.07
CA SER A 526 32.54 -20.57 -10.58
C SER A 526 31.59 -20.28 -9.43
N ALA A 527 30.52 -19.55 -9.69
CA ALA A 527 29.49 -19.27 -8.70
C ALA A 527 28.09 -19.54 -9.24
N VAL A 528 27.20 -19.95 -8.33
CA VAL A 528 25.75 -20.03 -8.56
C VAL A 528 25.09 -18.96 -7.70
N LEU A 529 24.53 -17.92 -8.33
CA LEU A 529 23.79 -16.85 -7.66
C LEU A 529 22.32 -17.22 -7.56
N PHE A 530 21.79 -17.25 -6.34
CA PHE A 530 20.37 -17.34 -6.08
C PHE A 530 19.77 -15.94 -5.94
N ASP A 531 18.89 -15.54 -6.85
CA ASP A 531 18.13 -14.29 -6.71
C ASP A 531 16.92 -14.51 -5.79
N LEU A 532 17.02 -13.89 -4.62
CA LEU A 532 16.03 -13.88 -3.54
C LEU A 532 15.55 -12.45 -3.27
N SER A 533 15.65 -11.56 -4.26
CA SER A 533 15.26 -10.15 -4.12
C SER A 533 13.80 -9.97 -3.68
N ASP A 534 12.93 -10.93 -3.98
CA ASP A 534 11.51 -10.92 -3.61
C ASP A 534 11.23 -11.58 -2.23
N VAL A 535 12.23 -12.22 -1.61
CA VAL A 535 12.05 -12.95 -0.33
C VAL A 535 11.88 -11.99 0.85
N VAL A 536 12.52 -10.83 0.79
CA VAL A 536 12.41 -9.77 1.78
C VAL A 536 11.58 -8.64 1.16
N PRO A 537 10.59 -8.10 1.88
CA PRO A 537 9.88 -6.93 1.37
C PRO A 537 10.89 -5.82 1.14
N SER A 538 10.87 -5.25 -0.06
CA SER A 538 11.82 -4.22 -0.45
C SER A 538 11.12 -2.87 -0.44
N ASP A 539 11.85 -1.82 -0.07
CA ASP A 539 11.43 -0.41 -0.19
C ASP A 539 11.26 0.03 -1.66
N VAL A 540 10.99 -0.92 -2.57
CA VAL A 540 10.62 -0.63 -3.94
C VAL A 540 9.46 0.34 -3.86
N VAL A 541 9.75 1.54 -4.33
CA VAL A 541 8.75 2.54 -4.72
C VAL A 541 7.77 1.76 -5.57
N VAL A 542 6.60 1.43 -4.99
CA VAL A 542 5.51 0.78 -5.70
C VAL A 542 5.35 1.62 -6.96
N PRO A 543 5.50 1.04 -8.17
CA PRO A 543 5.37 1.80 -9.39
C PRO A 543 4.05 2.54 -9.29
N SER A 544 4.13 3.86 -9.13
CA SER A 544 2.99 4.72 -8.78
C SER A 544 1.87 4.39 -9.74
N GLY A 545 0.77 3.85 -9.18
CA GLY A 545 -0.22 3.06 -9.90
C GLY A 545 -0.55 3.65 -11.26
N GLY A 546 -0.39 2.83 -12.30
CA GLY A 546 -0.84 3.12 -13.66
C GLY A 546 -2.37 3.13 -13.72
N GLY A 547 -3.00 4.10 -13.07
CA GLY A 547 -4.40 4.45 -13.25
C GLY A 547 -4.49 5.45 -14.40
N GLY A 548 -4.63 4.95 -15.62
CA GLY A 548 -4.84 5.77 -16.82
C GLY A 548 -4.18 5.15 -18.03
N GLY A 549 -4.97 4.72 -19.02
CA GLY A 549 -4.58 3.99 -20.23
C GLY A 549 -3.71 4.77 -21.23
N GLY A 550 -2.61 5.36 -20.78
CA GLY A 550 -1.57 5.93 -21.63
C GLY A 550 -0.48 4.90 -21.89
N SER A 551 -0.43 4.37 -23.11
CA SER A 551 0.63 3.49 -23.63
C SER A 551 2.01 4.15 -23.58
N SER A 552 2.69 4.08 -22.43
CA SER A 552 4.13 4.31 -22.34
C SER A 552 4.85 2.97 -22.45
N ALA A 553 5.16 2.59 -23.68
CA ALA A 553 6.09 1.51 -24.00
C ALA A 553 7.52 2.03 -23.76
N ASN A 554 8.28 1.42 -22.83
CA ASN A 554 9.72 1.11 -23.01
C ASN A 554 10.49 0.70 -21.73
N ALA A 555 9.90 0.68 -20.54
CA ALA A 555 10.52 -0.03 -19.42
C ALA A 555 9.95 -1.44 -19.36
N ASN A 556 10.56 -2.39 -20.09
CA ASN A 556 10.12 -3.79 -20.13
C ASN A 556 10.49 -4.46 -18.79
N PRO A 557 9.56 -4.65 -17.82
CA PRO A 557 9.85 -5.31 -16.55
C PRO A 557 9.74 -6.84 -16.73
N THR A 558 10.08 -7.34 -17.91
CA THR A 558 9.92 -8.72 -18.38
C THR A 558 11.01 -9.66 -17.87
N ALA A 559 11.58 -9.39 -16.70
CA ALA A 559 12.37 -10.36 -15.97
C ALA A 559 11.45 -11.51 -15.50
N GLN A 560 11.22 -12.47 -16.40
CA GLN A 560 10.40 -13.68 -16.30
C GLN A 560 10.05 -14.05 -14.85
N ALA A 561 8.83 -13.72 -14.43
CA ALA A 561 8.39 -13.73 -13.03
C ALA A 561 8.15 -15.14 -12.47
N THR A 562 9.20 -15.95 -12.27
CA THR A 562 9.04 -17.26 -11.64
C THR A 562 8.90 -17.14 -10.11
N PRO A 563 7.99 -17.91 -9.47
CA PRO A 563 7.77 -17.92 -8.01
C PRO A 563 8.87 -18.67 -7.22
N HIS A 564 9.81 -19.31 -7.92
CA HIS A 564 10.89 -20.09 -7.33
C HIS A 564 12.20 -19.30 -7.30
N PRO A 565 13.14 -19.63 -6.37
CA PRO A 565 14.49 -19.11 -6.38
C PRO A 565 15.10 -19.23 -7.77
N ARG A 566 15.42 -18.09 -8.37
CA ARG A 566 16.14 -18.08 -9.65
C ARG A 566 17.60 -18.33 -9.36
N HIS A 567 18.23 -19.12 -10.23
CA HIS A 567 19.66 -19.31 -10.16
C HIS A 567 20.30 -18.82 -11.46
N GLU A 568 21.46 -18.21 -11.34
CA GLU A 568 22.32 -17.81 -12.45
C GLU A 568 23.71 -18.35 -12.19
N VAL A 569 24.30 -19.03 -13.17
CA VAL A 569 25.67 -19.53 -13.09
C VAL A 569 26.58 -18.52 -13.79
N TYR A 570 27.65 -18.10 -13.11
CA TYR A 570 28.57 -17.09 -13.64
C TYR A 570 30.00 -17.25 -13.07
N LEU A 571 30.94 -16.52 -13.65
CA LEU A 571 32.32 -16.39 -13.16
C LEU A 571 32.46 -15.05 -12.44
N PRO A 572 32.62 -15.00 -11.11
CA PRO A 572 32.74 -13.74 -10.39
C PRO A 572 33.97 -12.94 -10.83
N GLU A 573 33.80 -11.65 -11.11
CA GLU A 573 34.90 -10.75 -11.43
C GLU A 573 35.81 -10.57 -10.21
N GLY A 574 37.13 -10.75 -10.39
CA GLY A 574 38.12 -10.48 -9.35
C GLY A 574 38.33 -11.59 -8.30
N CYS A 575 37.57 -12.68 -8.33
CA CYS A 575 37.81 -13.83 -7.44
C CYS A 575 38.96 -14.70 -8.00
N ARG A 576 40.18 -14.34 -7.61
CA ARG A 576 41.36 -15.20 -7.77
C ARG A 576 41.55 -15.94 -6.45
N VAL A 577 41.48 -17.27 -6.51
CA VAL A 577 41.93 -18.10 -5.39
C VAL A 577 43.42 -18.31 -5.58
N ASP A 578 44.20 -18.15 -4.51
CA ASP A 578 45.61 -18.54 -4.52
C ASP A 578 45.70 -20.03 -4.88
N GLU A 579 46.51 -20.38 -5.88
CA GLU A 579 46.72 -21.77 -6.29
C GLU A 579 47.16 -22.65 -5.11
N ASN A 580 47.84 -22.07 -4.12
CA ASN A 580 48.24 -22.75 -2.89
C ASN A 580 47.05 -23.12 -1.99
N ASP A 581 46.00 -22.29 -1.95
CA ASP A 581 44.79 -22.58 -1.19
C ASP A 581 43.98 -23.69 -1.89
N VAL A 582 43.91 -23.69 -3.23
CA VAL A 582 43.29 -24.78 -4.01
C VAL A 582 44.06 -26.09 -3.80
N ALA A 583 45.39 -26.05 -3.88
CA ALA A 583 46.24 -27.23 -3.68
C ALA A 583 46.09 -27.83 -2.26
N ARG A 584 45.98 -26.99 -1.22
CA ARG A 584 45.74 -27.42 0.17
C ARG A 584 44.38 -28.09 0.37
N MET A 585 43.38 -27.74 -0.44
CA MET A 585 42.06 -28.35 -0.36
C MET A 585 41.98 -29.73 -1.06
N GLY A 586 43.02 -30.14 -1.81
CA GLY A 586 43.09 -31.45 -2.47
C GLY A 586 42.07 -31.66 -3.61
N ILE A 587 41.43 -30.58 -4.07
CA ILE A 587 40.32 -30.63 -5.02
C ILE A 587 40.86 -30.46 -6.44
N ARG A 588 40.76 -31.51 -7.28
CA ARG A 588 41.21 -31.45 -8.69
C ARG A 588 40.30 -30.61 -9.59
N ALA A 589 39.06 -30.35 -9.15
CA ALA A 589 38.10 -29.50 -9.83
C ALA A 589 37.79 -28.28 -8.94
N GLY A 590 37.75 -27.07 -9.50
CA GLY A 590 37.60 -25.86 -8.69
C GLY A 590 36.31 -25.86 -7.86
N PRO A 591 36.29 -25.27 -6.66
CA PRO A 591 35.05 -25.13 -5.89
C PRO A 591 34.04 -24.20 -6.59
N VAL A 592 32.76 -24.57 -6.52
CA VAL A 592 31.62 -23.75 -6.91
C VAL A 592 31.09 -23.02 -5.67
N MET A 593 31.21 -21.70 -5.67
CA MET A 593 30.64 -20.85 -4.64
C MET A 593 29.13 -20.75 -4.80
N ILE A 594 28.39 -20.77 -3.69
CA ILE A 594 26.96 -20.52 -3.70
C ILE A 594 26.74 -19.13 -3.12
N GLU A 595 26.11 -18.26 -3.90
CA GLU A 595 25.77 -16.90 -3.48
C GLU A 595 24.26 -16.73 -3.39
N ALA A 596 23.81 -15.86 -2.49
CA ALA A 596 22.43 -15.42 -2.40
C ALA A 596 22.38 -13.90 -2.53
N MET A 597 21.48 -13.41 -3.38
CA MET A 597 21.20 -11.99 -3.55
C MET A 597 19.86 -11.65 -2.94
N VAL A 598 19.84 -10.73 -1.98
CA VAL A 598 18.61 -10.23 -1.36
C VAL A 598 18.55 -8.72 -1.54
N ARG A 599 17.35 -8.16 -1.71
CA ARG A 599 17.14 -6.72 -1.72
C ARG A 599 16.78 -6.24 -0.32
N VAL A 600 17.59 -5.36 0.25
CA VAL A 600 17.36 -4.75 1.57
C VAL A 600 17.48 -3.24 1.42
N GLY A 601 16.43 -2.50 1.77
CA GLY A 601 16.42 -1.04 1.65
C GLY A 601 16.62 -0.55 0.20
N GLY A 602 16.06 -1.26 -0.78
CA GLY A 602 16.27 -0.97 -2.21
C GLY A 602 17.64 -1.40 -2.78
N VAL A 603 18.61 -1.77 -1.93
CA VAL A 603 19.95 -2.18 -2.35
C VAL A 603 20.02 -3.70 -2.50
N LYS A 604 20.51 -4.19 -3.64
CA LYS A 604 20.83 -5.61 -3.84
C LYS A 604 22.12 -5.95 -3.10
N ARG A 605 22.05 -6.89 -2.17
CA ARG A 605 23.20 -7.39 -1.41
C ARG A 605 23.47 -8.85 -1.76
N LYS A 606 24.68 -9.13 -2.23
CA LYS A 606 25.17 -10.49 -2.47
C LYS A 606 25.91 -11.01 -1.24
N ARG A 607 25.67 -12.27 -0.89
CA ARG A 607 26.30 -12.95 0.24
C ARG A 607 26.67 -14.38 -0.15
N VAL A 608 27.88 -14.78 0.18
CA VAL A 608 28.33 -16.17 0.04
C VAL A 608 27.64 -17.01 1.11
N MET A 609 27.03 -18.10 0.68
CA MET A 609 26.38 -19.07 1.55
C MET A 609 27.44 -19.90 2.29
N PRO A 610 27.11 -20.43 3.48
CA PRO A 610 28.05 -21.13 4.35
C PRO A 610 28.40 -22.56 3.87
N PHE A 611 28.24 -22.83 2.58
CA PHE A 611 28.54 -24.10 1.93
C PHE A 611 28.91 -23.86 0.47
N SER A 612 29.76 -24.74 -0.06
CA SER A 612 30.16 -24.82 -1.46
C SER A 612 30.03 -26.26 -1.95
N TYR A 613 30.15 -26.44 -3.27
CA TYR A 613 30.18 -27.76 -3.90
C TYR A 613 31.40 -27.86 -4.80
N ASP A 614 31.88 -29.08 -5.02
CA ASP A 614 32.87 -29.35 -6.06
C ASP A 614 32.20 -29.21 -7.45
N VAL A 615 32.89 -28.72 -8.47
CA VAL A 615 32.38 -28.75 -9.85
C VAL A 615 31.97 -30.19 -10.26
N ALA A 616 32.72 -31.21 -9.86
CA ALA A 616 32.41 -32.62 -10.08
C ALA A 616 31.09 -33.05 -9.44
N TYR A 617 30.66 -32.39 -8.36
CA TYR A 617 29.32 -32.60 -7.85
C TYR A 617 28.29 -32.28 -8.94
N PHE A 618 28.39 -31.19 -9.70
CA PHE A 618 27.39 -30.88 -10.74
C PHE A 618 27.57 -31.63 -12.06
N LEU A 619 28.79 -32.10 -12.36
CA LEU A 619 29.10 -32.81 -13.61
C LEU A 619 28.90 -34.33 -13.55
N SER A 620 28.69 -34.87 -12.34
CA SER A 620 28.30 -36.28 -12.12
C SER A 620 26.79 -36.46 -12.23
#